data_AF-R6E5W7-F1
#
_entry.id   AF-R6E5W7-F1
#
_cell.length_a   1.000
_cell.length_b   1.000
_cell.length_c   1.000
_cell.angle_alpha   90.00
_cell.angle_beta   90.00
_cell.angle_gamma   90.00
#
_symmetry.space_group_name_H-M   'P 1'
#
loop_
_entity.id
_entity.type
_entity.pdbx_description
1 polymer ?
#
loop_
_entity_poly.entity_id
_entity_poly.type
_entity_poly.pdbx_seq_one_letter_code
_entity_poly.pdbx_strand_id
1 'polypeptide(L)'
;MGLQIGVLLTYAGAIILIFIVGKLFVWPIKLVLKLLASSLIAGAAIVLINTAGTGLGIAIPLNVLNALTAGVLGIPGLVMLLIFSLF
;
A
#
# COMPACT_ATOMS: atom_id res chain seq x y z
N MET A 1 -30.17 42.56 2.57
CA MET A 1 -29.68 41.79 1.41
C MET A 1 -28.22 41.34 1.55
N GLY A 2 -27.30 42.13 2.12
CA GLY A 2 -25.88 41.74 2.28
C GLY A 2 -25.59 40.52 3.18
N LEU A 3 -26.42 40.26 4.21
CA LEU A 3 -26.24 39.09 5.07
C LEU A 3 -26.57 37.77 4.33
N GLN A 4 -27.61 37.78 3.49
CA GLN A 4 -28.05 36.60 2.73
C GLN A 4 -27.02 36.17 1.70
N ILE A 5 -26.34 37.13 1.04
CA ILE A 5 -25.27 36.82 0.08
C ILE A 5 -24.02 36.28 0.79
N GLY A 6 -23.70 36.80 1.98
CA GLY A 6 -22.60 36.28 2.80
C GLY A 6 -22.82 34.83 3.23
N VAL A 7 -24.01 34.51 3.72
CA VAL A 7 -24.38 33.13 4.07
C VAL A 7 -24.29 32.21 2.86
N LEU A 8 -24.80 32.62 1.70
CA LEU A 8 -24.71 31.83 0.47
C LEU A 8 -23.25 31.56 0.05
N LEU A 9 -22.38 32.57 0.13
CA LEU A 9 -20.97 32.45 -0.22
C LEU A 9 -20.20 31.54 0.75
N THR A 10 -20.52 31.59 2.04
CA THR A 10 -19.93 30.68 3.04
C THR A 10 -20.31 29.22 2.78
N TYR A 11 -21.56 28.94 2.42
CA TYR A 11 -22.00 27.59 2.03
C TYR A 11 -21.29 27.11 0.76
N ALA A 12 -21.18 27.96 -0.27
CA ALA A 12 -20.45 27.61 -1.47
C ALA A 12 -18.97 27.30 -1.18
N GLY A 13 -18.32 28.12 -0.35
CA GLY A 13 -16.94 27.89 0.10
C GLY A 13 -16.77 26.58 0.88
N ALA A 14 -17.70 26.27 1.79
CA ALA A 14 -17.68 25.03 2.56
C ALA A 14 -17.80 23.79 1.66
N ILE A 15 -18.69 23.80 0.66
CA ILE A 15 -18.86 22.70 -0.30
C ILE A 15 -17.56 22.46 -1.10
N ILE A 16 -16.93 23.54 -1.57
CA ILE A 16 -15.66 23.45 -2.31
C ILE A 16 -14.56 22.86 -1.41
N LEU A 17 -14.46 23.33 -0.15
CA LEU A 17 -13.50 22.82 0.83
C LEU A 17 -13.68 21.32 1.09
N ILE A 18 -14.92 20.86 1.30
CA ILE A 18 -15.23 19.44 1.49
C ILE A 18 -14.78 18.62 0.27
N PHE A 19 -15.00 19.12 -0.95
CA PHE A 19 -14.55 18.43 -2.17
C PHE A 19 -13.02 18.30 -2.25
N ILE A 20 -12.29 19.36 -1.91
CA ILE A 20 -10.82 19.34 -1.91
C ILE A 20 -10.30 18.35 -0.87
N VAL A 21 -10.81 18.44 0.36
CA VAL A 21 -10.42 17.55 1.46
C VAL A 21 -10.77 16.10 1.13
N GLY A 22 -11.98 15.84 0.66
CA GLY A 22 -12.42 14.50 0.27
C GLY A 22 -11.50 13.89 -0.80
N LYS A 23 -11.14 14.66 -1.84
CA LYS A 23 -10.25 14.19 -2.90
C LYS A 23 -8.82 13.94 -2.39
N LEU A 24 -8.33 14.75 -1.45
CA LEU A 24 -7.03 14.59 -0.82
C LEU A 24 -6.93 13.26 -0.06
N PHE A 25 -8.00 12.83 0.62
CA PHE A 25 -8.02 11.56 1.37
C PHE A 25 -8.23 10.32 0.50
N VAL A 26 -8.90 10.42 -0.65
CA VAL A 26 -9.13 9.27 -1.54
C VAL A 26 -7.80 8.76 -2.14
N TRP A 27 -6.85 9.65 -2.40
CA TRP A 27 -5.54 9.28 -2.96
C TRP A 27 -4.70 8.35 -2.04
N PRO A 28 -4.46 8.67 -0.76
CA PRO A 28 -3.70 7.79 0.15
C PRO A 28 -4.45 6.48 0.43
N ILE A 29 -5.78 6.48 0.52
CA ILE A 29 -6.56 5.24 0.73
C ILE A 29 -6.32 4.25 -0.42
N LYS A 30 -6.35 4.73 -1.67
CA LYS A 30 -6.04 3.88 -2.83
C LYS A 30 -4.62 3.32 -2.78
N LEU A 31 -3.65 4.11 -2.32
CA LEU A 31 -2.27 3.67 -2.16
C LEU A 31 -2.15 2.55 -1.13
N VAL A 32 -2.78 2.71 0.05
CA VAL A 32 -2.79 1.69 1.10
C VAL A 32 -3.45 0.39 0.62
N LEU A 33 -4.59 0.49 -0.05
CA LEU A 33 -5.27 -0.70 -0.61
C LEU A 33 -4.40 -1.42 -1.65
N LYS A 34 -3.74 -0.67 -2.54
CA LYS A 34 -2.80 -1.23 -3.51
C LYS A 34 -1.64 -1.93 -2.81
N LEU A 35 -1.04 -1.31 -1.79
CA LEU A 35 0.05 -1.89 -1.02
C LEU A 35 -0.37 -3.17 -0.30
N LEU A 36 -1.55 -3.20 0.31
CA LEU A 36 -2.08 -4.40 0.97
C LEU A 36 -2.26 -5.54 -0.03
N ALA A 37 -2.88 -5.28 -1.18
CA ALA A 37 -3.05 -6.29 -2.22
C ALA A 37 -1.72 -6.80 -2.77
N SER A 38 -0.76 -5.90 -3.05
CA SER A 38 0.57 -6.28 -3.52
C SER A 38 1.37 -7.06 -2.47
N SER A 39 1.21 -6.75 -1.18
CA SER A 39 1.85 -7.47 -0.08
C SER A 39 1.28 -8.87 0.10
N LEU A 40 -0.03 -9.06 -0.09
CA LEU A 40 -0.64 -10.39 -0.08
C LEU A 40 -0.11 -11.28 -1.21
N ILE A 41 0.01 -10.73 -2.43
CA ILE A 41 0.58 -11.45 -3.57
C ILE A 41 2.06 -11.79 -3.30
N ALA A 42 2.82 -10.85 -2.74
CA ALA A 42 4.22 -11.09 -2.38
C ALA A 42 4.36 -12.14 -1.26
N GLY A 43 3.50 -12.13 -0.25
CA GLY A 43 3.45 -13.16 0.78
C GLY A 43 3.16 -14.54 0.18
N ALA A 44 2.21 -14.65 -0.75
CA ALA A 44 1.96 -15.89 -1.48
C ALA A 44 3.17 -16.33 -2.30
N ALA A 45 3.88 -15.40 -2.96
CA ALA A 45 5.11 -15.70 -3.68
C ALA A 45 6.21 -16.21 -2.74
N ILE A 46 6.36 -15.66 -1.53
CA ILE A 46 7.29 -16.15 -0.51
C ILE A 46 6.96 -17.59 -0.13
N VAL A 47 5.68 -17.94 0.09
CA VAL A 47 5.27 -19.33 0.36
C VAL A 47 5.68 -20.25 -0.79
N LEU A 48 5.37 -19.86 -2.03
CA LEU A 48 5.73 -20.66 -3.21
C LEU A 48 7.24 -20.88 -3.31
N ILE A 49 8.03 -19.82 -3.13
CA ILE A 49 9.50 -19.91 -3.14
C ILE A 49 9.99 -20.82 -2.02
N ASN A 50 9.44 -20.72 -0.81
CA ASN A 50 9.86 -21.52 0.33
C ASN A 50 9.52 -23.01 0.12
N THR A 51 8.33 -23.32 -0.43
CA THR A 51 7.92 -24.70 -0.76
C THR A 51 8.70 -25.32 -1.92
N ALA A 52 9.10 -24.54 -2.93
CA ALA A 52 9.95 -25.02 -4.02
C ALA A 52 11.44 -25.08 -3.61
N GLY A 53 11.86 -24.16 -2.75
CA GLY A 53 13.23 -23.96 -2.28
C GLY A 53 13.62 -24.77 -1.06
N THR A 54 12.68 -25.48 -0.41
CA THR A 54 12.97 -26.35 0.75
C THR A 54 14.05 -27.40 0.45
N GLY A 55 14.16 -27.87 -0.79
CA GLY A 55 15.24 -28.79 -1.20
C GLY A 55 16.59 -28.11 -1.46
N LEU A 56 16.64 -26.78 -1.55
CA LEU A 56 17.82 -25.96 -1.83
C LEU A 56 18.35 -25.23 -0.59
N GLY A 57 17.75 -25.45 0.59
CA GLY A 57 18.11 -24.75 1.83
C GLY A 57 17.67 -23.28 1.87
N ILE A 58 16.81 -22.86 0.94
CA ILE A 58 16.32 -21.48 0.83
C ILE A 58 15.05 -21.34 1.67
N ALA A 59 15.11 -20.60 2.77
CA ALA A 59 13.97 -20.39 3.66
C ALA A 59 13.76 -18.90 4.00
N ILE A 60 12.96 -18.21 3.20
CA ILE A 60 12.60 -16.81 3.46
C ILE A 60 11.54 -16.78 4.59
N PRO A 61 11.75 -16.02 5.69
CA PRO A 61 10.77 -15.90 6.75
C PRO A 61 9.50 -15.23 6.22
N LEU A 62 8.34 -15.87 6.41
CA LEU A 62 7.05 -15.27 6.09
C LEU A 62 6.57 -14.40 7.25
N ASN A 63 6.93 -13.12 7.22
CA ASN A 63 6.45 -12.13 8.18
C ASN A 63 5.81 -10.93 7.43
N VAL A 64 5.04 -10.12 8.16
CA VAL A 64 4.35 -8.95 7.59
C VAL A 64 5.36 -7.96 7.00
N LEU A 65 6.53 -7.80 7.62
CA LEU A 65 7.56 -6.88 7.16
C LEU A 65 8.09 -7.29 5.79
N ASN A 66 8.50 -8.54 5.61
CA ASN A 66 9.03 -9.13 4.38
C ASN A 66 8.00 -9.15 3.27
N ALA A 67 6.74 -9.49 3.59
CA ALA A 67 5.63 -9.41 2.64
C ALA A 67 5.37 -7.96 2.20
N LEU A 68 5.52 -6.98 3.10
CA LEU A 68 5.38 -5.56 2.78
C LEU A 68 6.56 -5.05 1.95
N THR A 69 7.81 -5.38 2.30
CA THR A 69 8.98 -5.00 1.48
C THR A 69 8.90 -5.60 0.09
N ALA A 70 8.57 -6.89 -0.02
CA ALA A 70 8.38 -7.55 -1.30
C ALA A 70 7.12 -7.05 -2.04
N GLY A 71 6.08 -6.62 -1.33
CA GLY A 71 4.88 -6.01 -1.93
C GLY A 71 5.12 -4.60 -2.47
N VAL A 72 5.94 -3.81 -1.79
CA VAL A 72 6.33 -2.45 -2.19
C VAL A 72 7.34 -2.49 -3.34
N LEU A 73 8.37 -3.32 -3.21
CA LEU A 73 9.47 -3.40 -4.17
C LEU A 73 9.18 -4.35 -5.33
N GLY A 74 8.27 -5.33 -5.16
CA GLY A 74 7.98 -6.37 -6.15
C GLY A 74 9.09 -7.41 -6.25
N ILE A 75 9.41 -7.82 -7.49
CA ILE A 75 10.47 -8.79 -7.80
C ILE A 75 11.83 -8.41 -7.19
N PRO A 76 12.35 -7.16 -7.31
CA PRO A 76 13.62 -6.83 -6.69
C PRO A 76 13.62 -6.98 -5.16
N GLY A 77 12.47 -6.77 -4.50
CA GLY A 77 12.32 -7.05 -3.06
C GLY A 77 12.44 -8.53 -2.73
N LEU A 78 11.80 -9.40 -3.52
CA LEU A 78 11.93 -10.86 -3.37
C LEU A 78 13.38 -11.33 -3.58
N VAL A 79 14.07 -10.78 -4.58
CA VAL A 79 15.50 -11.08 -4.85
C VAL A 79 16.37 -10.66 -3.67
N MET A 80 16.10 -9.49 -3.08
CA MET A 80 16.85 -9.00 -1.93
C MET A 80 16.66 -9.88 -0.69
N LEU A 81 15.42 -10.32 -0.43
CA LEU A 81 15.10 -11.26 0.66
C LEU A 81 15.73 -12.64 0.42
N LEU A 82 15.78 -13.11 -0.82
CA LEU A 82 16.46 -14.34 -1.21
C LEU A 82 17.95 -14.29 -0.90
N ILE A 83 18.61 -13.20 -1.30
CA ILE A 83 20.05 -12.98 -1.03
C ILE A 83 20.27 -12.93 0.48
N PHE A 84 19.47 -12.19 1.23
CA PHE A 84 19.62 -12.07 2.69
C PHE A 84 19.36 -13.39 3.42
N SER A 85 18.53 -14.29 2.86
CA SER A 85 18.29 -15.62 3.40
C SER A 85 19.44 -16.61 3.10
N LEU A 86 20.32 -16.30 2.15
CA LEU A 86 21.42 -17.16 1.72
C LEU A 86 22.75 -16.83 2.45
N PHE A 87 22.86 -15.64 3.03
CA PHE A 87 23.98 -15.18 3.85
C PHE A 87 23.71 -15.40 5.34
#